data_AF-A0A2M7ZI64-F1
#
_entry.id   AF-A0A2M7ZI64-F1
#
_cell.length_a   1.000
_cell.length_b   1.000
_cell.length_c   1.000
_cell.angle_alpha   90.00
_cell.angle_beta   90.00
_cell.angle_gamma   90.00
#
_symmetry.space_group_name_H-M   'P 1'
#
loop_
_entity.id
_entity.type
_entity.pdbx_description
1 polymer ?
#
loop_
_entity_poly.entity_id
_entity_poly.type
_entity_poly.pdbx_seq_one_letter_code
_entity_poly.pdbx_strand_id
1 'polypeptide(L)' 'MKTIKAKKHKELLPGEIRWSCNPDIFKFASTDELEPLKGILGQERALKAIKLGVDLRSPGYNIYISGLSGTGKASTV' A
#
# COMPACT_ATOMS: atom_id res chain seq x y z
N MET A 1 -14.24 -39.25 -25.67
CA MET A 1 -14.43 -37.98 -24.93
C MET A 1 -14.24 -36.82 -25.89
N LYS A 2 -15.22 -35.93 -26.06
CA LYS A 2 -15.09 -34.72 -26.89
C LYS A 2 -14.41 -33.61 -26.07
N THR A 3 -13.31 -33.07 -26.55
CA THR A 3 -12.61 -31.94 -25.93
C THR A 3 -13.36 -30.64 -26.25
N ILE A 4 -13.57 -29.79 -25.23
CA ILE A 4 -14.15 -28.45 -25.38
C ILE A 4 -13.03 -27.53 -25.86
N LYS A 5 -13.22 -26.89 -27.01
CA LYS A 5 -12.24 -25.96 -27.58
C LYS A 5 -12.20 -24.67 -26.74
N ALA A 6 -11.02 -24.27 -26.28
CA ALA A 6 -10.85 -23.04 -25.50
C ALA A 6 -11.32 -21.81 -26.28
N LYS A 7 -11.92 -20.84 -25.57
CA LYS A 7 -12.38 -19.58 -26.16
C LYS A 7 -11.18 -18.75 -26.62
N LYS A 8 -11.23 -18.20 -27.83
CA LYS A 8 -10.17 -17.32 -28.34
C LYS A 8 -10.23 -15.98 -27.60
N HIS A 9 -9.15 -15.58 -26.94
CA HIS A 9 -9.05 -14.29 -26.24
C HIS A 9 -8.56 -13.19 -27.20
N LYS A 10 -8.90 -11.93 -26.92
CA LYS A 10 -8.37 -10.77 -27.66
C LYS A 10 -6.86 -10.70 -27.42
N GLU A 11 -6.08 -10.69 -28.50
CA GLU A 11 -4.64 -10.43 -28.43
C GLU A 11 -4.41 -8.95 -28.10
N LEU A 12 -3.50 -8.68 -27.16
CA LEU A 12 -3.16 -7.33 -26.73
C LEU A 12 -1.92 -6.84 -27.50
N LEU A 13 -1.92 -5.57 -27.86
CA LEU A 13 -0.75 -4.90 -28.41
C LEU A 13 0.29 -4.66 -27.30
N PRO A 14 1.59 -4.51 -27.64
CA PRO A 14 2.64 -4.21 -26.66
C PRO A 14 2.37 -2.94 -25.80
N GLY A 15 1.61 -1.97 -26.33
CA GLY A 15 1.22 -0.77 -25.58
C GLY A 15 0.10 -1.02 -24.56
N GLU A 16 -0.70 -2.08 -24.70
CA GLU A 16 -1.83 -2.39 -23.80
C GLU A 16 -1.39 -3.20 -22.56
N ILE A 17 -0.18 -3.76 -22.57
CA ILE A 17 0.31 -4.64 -21.49
C ILE A 17 1.17 -3.92 -20.45
N ARG A 18 1.66 -2.71 -20.77
CA ARG A 18 2.55 -1.96 -19.89
C ARG A 18 1.81 -0.78 -19.29
N TRP A 19 1.68 -0.78 -17.96
CA TRP A 19 1.29 0.42 -17.25
C TRP A 19 2.38 1.49 -17.39
N SER A 20 1.98 2.72 -17.66
CA SER A 20 2.86 3.89 -17.72
C SER A 20 2.29 5.04 -16.91
N CYS A 21 3.15 5.72 -16.17
CA CYS A 21 2.81 6.97 -15.49
C CYS A 21 3.13 8.12 -16.45
N ASN A 22 2.17 8.99 -16.73
CA ASN A 22 2.44 10.21 -17.48
C ASN A 22 3.19 11.20 -16.57
N PRO A 23 4.46 11.55 -16.84
CA PRO A 23 5.21 12.49 -16.00
C PRO A 23 4.64 13.92 -16.02
N ASP A 24 3.91 14.30 -17.07
CA ASP A 24 3.37 15.65 -17.24
C ASP A 24 2.24 15.98 -16.23
N ILE A 25 1.78 14.99 -15.45
CA ILE A 25 0.80 15.22 -14.38
C ILE A 25 1.43 15.95 -13.17
N PHE A 26 2.75 15.92 -13.04
CA PHE A 26 3.46 16.49 -11.92
C PHE A 26 3.86 17.95 -12.19
N LYS A 27 3.82 18.78 -11.15
CA LYS A 27 4.17 20.20 -11.21
C LYS A 27 5.56 20.50 -10.63
N PHE A 28 6.42 19.47 -10.54
CA PHE A 28 7.77 19.52 -9.99
C PHE A 28 8.71 18.70 -10.88
N ALA A 29 10.01 19.00 -10.86
CA ALA A 29 11.00 18.27 -11.67
C ALA A 29 11.66 17.12 -10.90
N SER A 30 11.89 17.30 -9.60
CA SER A 30 12.41 16.26 -8.69
C SER A 30 11.55 16.11 -7.43
N THR A 31 11.52 14.90 -6.87
CA THR A 31 10.92 14.66 -5.55
C THR A 31 11.63 15.41 -4.42
N ASP A 32 12.84 15.93 -4.65
CA ASP A 32 13.57 16.77 -3.69
C ASP A 32 12.89 18.13 -3.47
N GLU A 33 12.02 18.56 -4.40
CA GLU A 33 11.22 19.79 -4.29
C GLU A 33 9.96 19.61 -3.43
N LEU A 34 9.63 18.37 -3.06
CA LEU A 34 8.43 18.05 -2.31
C LEU A 34 8.72 18.03 -0.81
N GLU A 35 7.79 18.59 -0.03
CA GLU A 35 7.78 18.38 1.40
C GLU A 35 7.55 16.90 1.71
N PRO A 36 8.43 16.26 2.51
CA PRO A 36 8.27 14.87 2.88
C PRO A 36 6.94 14.64 3.57
N LEU A 37 6.23 13.59 3.15
CA LEU A 37 4.98 13.23 3.79
C LEU A 37 5.23 12.89 5.26
N LYS A 38 4.54 13.59 6.15
CA LYS A 38 4.56 13.30 7.59
C LYS A 38 3.44 12.30 7.90
N GLY A 39 3.83 11.12 8.38
CA GLY A 39 2.90 10.07 8.81
C GLY A 39 3.04 8.76 8.04
N ILE A 40 2.07 7.88 8.23
CA ILE A 40 2.07 6.52 7.65
C ILE A 40 0.99 6.43 6.58
N LEU A 41 1.38 5.99 5.39
CA LEU A 41 0.48 5.82 4.24
C LEU A 41 -0.29 4.50 4.33
N GLY A 42 -1.61 4.57 4.12
CA GLY A 42 -2.46 3.41 3.88
C GLY A 42 -2.61 2.45 5.07
N GLN A 43 -2.33 2.90 6.29
CA GLN A 43 -2.46 2.09 7.52
C GLN A 43 -3.40 2.72 8.55
N GLU A 44 -4.50 3.30 8.10
CA GLU A 44 -5.51 3.97 8.94
C GLU A 44 -6.07 3.02 10.00
N ARG A 45 -6.25 1.75 9.66
CA ARG A 45 -6.71 0.72 10.61
C ARG A 45 -5.70 0.46 11.72
N ALA A 46 -4.42 0.39 11.38
CA ALA A 46 -3.35 0.14 12.35
C ALA A 46 -3.24 1.32 13.32
N LEU A 47 -3.28 2.56 12.81
CA LEU A 47 -3.24 3.78 13.61
C LEU A 47 -4.39 3.84 14.64
N LYS A 48 -5.62 3.51 14.21
CA LYS A 48 -6.79 3.46 15.12
C LYS A 48 -6.62 2.43 16.23
N ALA A 49 -6.11 1.24 15.90
CA ALA A 49 -5.89 0.17 16.88
C ALA A 49 -4.82 0.55 17.91
N ILE A 50 -3.73 1.18 17.46
CA ILE A 50 -2.67 1.66 18.36
C ILE A 50 -3.21 2.74 19.29
N LYS A 51 -3.95 3.72 18.76
CA LYS A 51 -4.57 4.77 19.58
C LYS A 51 -5.44 4.18 20.69
N LEU A 52 -6.34 3.26 20.33
CA LEU A 52 -7.17 2.56 21.31
C LEU A 52 -6.34 1.82 22.37
N GLY A 53 -5.32 1.08 21.93
CA GLY A 53 -4.47 0.30 22.83
C GLY A 53 -3.68 1.17 23.82
N VAL A 54 -3.20 2.33 23.38
CA VAL A 54 -2.45 3.28 24.22
C VAL A 54 -3.37 4.03 25.19
N ASP A 55 -4.60 4.32 24.79
CA ASP A 55 -5.60 4.99 25.64
C ASP A 55 -6.10 4.07 26.79
N LEU A 56 -5.99 2.75 26.64
CA LEU A 56 -6.35 1.75 27.65
C LEU A 56 -5.26 1.63 28.74
N ARG A 57 -5.39 2.43 29.81
CA ARG A 57 -4.50 2.35 30.99
C ARG A 57 -5.01 1.32 32.00
N SER A 58 -4.66 0.06 31.80
CA SER A 58 -4.87 -1.00 32.79
C SER A 58 -3.66 -1.94 32.83
N PRO A 59 -3.21 -2.38 34.02
CA PRO A 59 -2.15 -3.37 34.14
C PRO A 59 -2.47 -4.64 33.33
N GLY A 60 -1.45 -5.19 32.65
CA GLY A 60 -1.57 -6.43 31.88
C GLY A 60 -2.08 -6.27 30.44
N TYR A 61 -2.42 -5.06 30.00
CA TYR A 61 -2.78 -4.79 28.60
C TYR A 61 -1.52 -4.60 27.75
N ASN A 62 -1.43 -5.37 26.65
CA ASN A 62 -0.30 -5.34 25.72
C ASN A 62 -0.79 -5.13 24.29
N ILE A 63 0.05 -4.53 23.45
CA ILE A 63 -0.22 -4.33 22.01
C ILE A 63 0.70 -5.25 21.22
N TYR A 64 0.15 -6.00 20.26
CA TYR A 64 0.90 -6.81 19.31
C TYR A 64 0.66 -6.31 17.88
N ILE A 65 1.74 -6.21 17.09
CA ILE A 65 1.71 -5.68 15.73
C ILE A 65 2.22 -6.76 14.77
N SER A 66 1.43 -7.08 13.74
CA SER A 66 1.79 -8.03 12.68
C SER A 66 1.70 -7.39 11.29
N GLY A 67 2.42 -7.97 10.33
CA GLY A 67 2.48 -7.47 8.95
C GLY A 67 3.78 -7.88 8.26
N LEU A 68 3.85 -7.69 6.95
CA LEU A 68 5.03 -8.01 6.15
C LEU A 68 6.26 -7.21 6.62
N SER A 69 7.45 -7.74 6.35
CA SER A 69 8.68 -6.97 6.60
C SER A 69 8.72 -5.72 5.71
N GLY A 70 9.32 -4.64 6.19
CA GLY A 70 9.43 -3.37 5.45
C GLY A 70 8.17 -2.49 5.45
N THR A 71 7.05 -2.89 6.06
CA THR A 71 5.81 -2.09 6.08
C THR A 71 5.77 -1.04 7.20
N GLY A 72 6.92 -0.60 7.71
CA GLY A 72 6.98 0.45 8.73
C GLY A 72 6.39 0.09 10.10
N LYS A 73 6.29 -1.20 10.46
CA LYS A 73 5.75 -1.63 11.76
C LYS A 73 6.47 -0.97 12.94
N ALA A 74 7.81 -0.93 12.89
CA ALA A 74 8.63 -0.35 13.95
C ALA A 74 8.72 1.18 13.90
N SER A 75 8.57 1.80 12.73
CA SER A 75 8.56 3.27 12.60
C SER A 75 7.24 3.91 13.05
N THR A 76 6.25 3.10 13.44
CA THR A 76 4.93 3.53 13.89
C THR A 76 4.82 3.58 15.42
N VAL A 77 5.66 2.81 16.14
CA VAL A 77 5.64 2.64 17.60
C VAL A 77 6.76 3.41 18.27
#